data_AF-A0A7J4AB95-F1
#
_entry.id   AF-A0A7J4AB95-F1
#
_cell.length_a   1.000
_cell.length_b   1.000
_cell.length_c   1.000
_cell.angle_alpha   90.00
_cell.angle_beta   90.00
_cell.angle_gamma   90.00
#
_symmetry.space_group_name_H-M   'P 1'
#
loop_
_entity.id
_entity.type
_entity.pdbx_description
1 polymer ?
#
loop_
_entity_poly.entity_id
_entity_poly.type
_entity_poly.pdbx_seq_one_letter_code
_entity_poly.pdbx_strand_id
1 'polypeptide(L)' 'MARNKTSYRKKKLARESKLAEPVPIWVTAKTKVGGKRLRRHNRRRTWRTSSIKP' A
#
# COMPACT_ATOMS: atom_id res chain seq x y z
N MET A 1 3.74 18.69 -6.87
CA MET A 1 3.44 17.46 -7.65
C MET A 1 3.46 17.81 -9.14
N ALA A 2 4.04 16.98 -10.01
CA ALA A 2 4.03 17.24 -11.44
C ALA A 2 2.59 17.25 -12.00
N ARG A 3 2.23 18.31 -12.72
CA ARG A 3 0.90 18.53 -13.33
C ARG A 3 0.59 17.46 -14.39
N ASN A 4 1.56 17.18 -15.24
CA ASN A 4 1.45 16.19 -16.31
C ASN A 4 2.09 14.87 -15.89
N LYS A 5 1.34 13.77 -15.98
CA LYS A 5 1.79 12.42 -15.64
C LYS A 5 1.38 11.46 -16.75
N THR A 6 2.31 10.62 -17.18
CA THR A 6 2.02 9.52 -18.11
C THR A 6 1.01 8.55 -17.49
N SER A 7 0.32 7.79 -18.34
CA SER A 7 -0.61 6.72 -17.91
C SER A 7 0.09 5.71 -16.98
N TYR A 8 1.33 5.33 -17.32
CA TYR A 8 2.17 4.46 -16.49
C TYR A 8 2.39 5.05 -15.10
N ARG A 9 2.81 6.32 -15.00
CA ARG A 9 3.02 6.98 -13.70
C ARG A 9 1.74 7.05 -12.88
N LYS A 10 0.58 7.31 -13.50
CA LYS A 10 -0.72 7.29 -12.81
C LYS A 10 -1.02 5.90 -12.22
N LYS A 11 -0.84 4.84 -13.02
CA LYS A 11 -1.04 3.44 -12.56
C LYS A 11 -0.09 3.07 -11.42
N LYS A 12 1.20 3.44 -11.53
CA LYS A 12 2.22 3.20 -10.49
C LYS A 12 1.82 3.90 -9.19
N LEU A 13 1.47 5.18 -9.24
CA LEU A 13 1.01 5.94 -8.07
C LEU A 13 -0.24 5.31 -7.44
N ALA A 14 -1.23 4.92 -8.24
CA ALA A 14 -2.44 4.28 -7.75
C ALA A 14 -2.16 2.94 -7.05
N ARG A 15 -1.24 2.12 -7.60
CA ARG A 15 -0.80 0.87 -6.96
C ARG A 15 -0.15 1.14 -5.61
N GLU A 16 0.77 2.10 -5.55
CA GLU A 16 1.46 2.45 -4.31
C GLU A 16 0.50 3.03 -3.25
N SER A 17 -0.54 3.76 -3.66
CA SER A 17 -1.60 4.21 -2.74
C SER A 17 -2.36 3.03 -2.13
N LYS A 18 -2.75 2.03 -2.92
CA LYS A 18 -3.43 0.81 -2.40
C LYS A 18 -2.57 0.04 -1.41
N LEU A 19 -1.25 -0.03 -1.63
CA LEU A 19 -0.32 -0.71 -0.70
C LEU A 19 -0.09 0.07 0.60
N ALA A 20 -0.43 1.37 0.63
CA ALA A 20 -0.31 2.20 1.82
C ALA A 20 -1.52 2.06 2.77
N GLU A 21 -2.60 1.42 2.33
CA GLU A 21 -3.80 1.18 3.13
C GLU A 21 -3.59 0.06 4.17
N PRO A 22 -4.30 0.11 5.30
CA PRO A 22 -4.28 -0.97 6.28
C PRO A 22 -4.92 -2.26 5.71
N VAL A 23 -4.50 -3.41 6.26
CA VAL A 23 -5.09 -4.70 5.88
C VAL A 23 -6.55 -4.76 6.36
N PRO A 24 -7.51 -5.15 5.51
CA PRO A 24 -8.91 -5.26 5.91
C PRO A 24 -9.13 -6.22 7.09
N ILE A 25 -10.09 -5.91 7.96
CA ILE A 25 -10.35 -6.65 9.19
C ILE A 25 -10.65 -8.13 8.92
N TRP A 26 -11.45 -8.44 7.87
CA TRP A 26 -11.78 -9.82 7.53
C TRP A 26 -10.55 -10.68 7.19
N VAL A 27 -9.50 -10.08 6.60
CA VAL A 27 -8.23 -10.77 6.32
C VAL A 27 -7.51 -11.06 7.63
N THR A 28 -7.49 -10.09 8.55
CA THR A 28 -6.87 -10.28 9.87
C THR A 28 -7.60 -11.38 10.67
N ALA A 29 -8.93 -11.43 10.59
CA ALA A 29 -9.74 -12.45 11.26
C ALA A 29 -9.47 -13.85 10.68
N LYS A 30 -9.45 -13.97 9.35
CA LYS A 30 -9.16 -15.23 8.65
C LYS A 30 -7.75 -15.75 8.98
N THR A 31 -6.76 -14.87 9.04
CA THR A 31 -5.35 -15.23 9.25
C THR A 31 -4.98 -15.42 10.73
N LYS A 32 -5.78 -14.86 11.65
CA LYS A 32 -5.67 -15.12 13.10
C LYS A 32 -5.96 -16.58 13.46
N VAL A 33 -6.84 -17.25 12.71
CA VAL A 33 -7.18 -18.68 12.90
C VAL A 33 -6.02 -19.60 12.48
N GLY A 34 -5.21 -19.19 11.49
CA GLY A 34 -4.05 -19.95 10.98
C GLY A 34 -2.68 -19.55 11.56
N GLY A 35 -2.64 -18.89 12.72
CA GLY A 35 -1.38 -18.55 13.43
C GLY A 35 -0.57 -17.35 12.88
N LYS A 36 -0.85 -16.82 11.69
CA LYS A 36 -0.14 -15.65 11.11
C LYS A 36 -1.01 -14.39 11.14
N ARG A 37 -0.83 -13.51 12.12
CA ARG A 37 -1.57 -12.22 12.18
C ARG A 37 -1.02 -11.19 11.18
N LEU A 38 -1.58 -11.12 9.98
CA LEU A 38 -1.26 -10.08 8.99
C LEU A 38 -1.98 -8.76 9.33
N ARG A 39 -1.46 -8.02 10.31
CA ARG A 39 -2.05 -6.74 10.78
C ARG A 39 -1.76 -5.54 9.88
N ARG A 40 -0.63 -5.56 9.18
CA ARG A 40 -0.15 -4.45 8.35
C ARG A 40 0.49 -5.00 7.08
N HIS A 41 0.38 -4.24 6.01
CA HIS A 41 1.10 -4.55 4.79
C HIS A 41 2.59 -4.17 4.96
N ASN A 42 3.52 -5.08 4.65
CA ASN A 42 4.95 -4.86 4.87
C ASN A 42 5.52 -3.72 4.01
N ARG A 43 4.86 -3.39 2.89
CA ARG A 43 5.26 -2.31 1.98
C ARG A 43 4.53 -1.00 2.23
N ARG A 44 3.90 -0.85 3.41
CA ARG A 44 3.20 0.38 3.78
C ARG A 44 4.22 1.50 3.92
N ARG A 45 3.92 2.65 3.32
CA ARG A 45 4.81 3.80 3.21
C ARG A 45 4.12 5.07 3.66
N THR A 46 4.86 5.96 4.32
CA THR A 46 4.42 7.34 4.57
C THR A 46 5.14 8.31 3.64
N TRP A 47 4.41 9.28 3.11
CA TRP A 47 4.90 10.21 2.09
C TRP A 47 6.09 11.07 2.55
N ARG A 48 6.22 11.31 3.87
CA ARG A 48 7.34 12.07 4.46
C ARG A 48 8.62 11.25 4.61
N THR A 49 8.51 9.95 4.87
CA THR A 49 9.68 9.12 5.21
C THR A 49 10.29 8.42 4.01
N SER A 50 9.48 8.12 2.99
CA SER A 50 9.95 7.41 1.81
C SER A 50 9.27 7.89 0.52
N SER A 51 10.12 8.09 -0.48
CA SER A 51 9.77 8.59 -1.80
C SER A 51 9.43 7.45 -2.75
N ILE A 52 8.44 7.65 -3.62
CA ILE A 52 8.22 6.73 -4.75
C ILE A 52 9.29 7.05 -5.78
N LYS A 53 10.12 6.07 -6.11
CA LYS A 53 11.09 6.25 -7.21
C LYS A 53 10.33 6.53 -8.52
N PRO A 54 10.76 7.52 -9.32
CA PRO A 54 10.08 7.92 -10.54
C PRO A 54 9.90 6.79 -11.56
#